data_AF-A0AAN1DIZ6-F1
#
_entry.id   AF-A0AAN1DIZ6-F1
#
_cell.length_a   1.000
_cell.length_b   1.000
_cell.length_c   1.000
_cell.angle_alpha   90.00
_cell.angle_beta   90.00
_cell.angle_gamma   90.00
#
_symmetry.space_group_name_H-M   'P 1'
#
loop_
_entity.id
_entity.type
_entity.pdbx_description
1 polymer ?
#
loop_
_entity_poly.entity_id
_entity_poly.type
_entity_poly.pdbx_seq_one_letter_code
_entity_poly.pdbx_strand_id
1 'polypeptide(L)'
;MLACKPAGSKCAASLALYRTQVNGALADKTIDQPVYDDQQRYIAKAEKICASGDDEAAVTALFDAAMALNVGADDAYARSLKKESDPAAARVESKR
;
A
#
# COMPACT_ATOMS: atom_id res chain seq x y z
N MET A 1 -27.30 16.22 19.18
CA MET A 1 -25.98 16.86 19.28
C MET A 1 -25.00 15.99 18.51
N LEU A 2 -24.66 16.36 17.26
CA LEU A 2 -23.56 15.70 16.55
C LEU A 2 -22.27 16.21 17.18
N ALA A 3 -21.61 15.36 17.96
CA ALA A 3 -20.27 15.64 18.45
C ALA A 3 -19.34 15.71 17.23
N CYS A 4 -19.00 16.91 16.78
CA CYS A 4 -17.85 17.15 15.92
C CYS A 4 -16.61 16.65 16.69
N LYS A 5 -16.19 15.41 16.41
CA LYS A 5 -14.92 14.88 16.88
C LYS A 5 -13.83 15.81 16.34
N PRO A 6 -12.87 16.26 17.17
CA PRO A 6 -11.95 17.31 16.78
C PRO A 6 -11.16 16.90 15.54
N ALA A 7 -10.94 17.86 14.65
CA ALA A 7 -9.95 17.77 13.58
C ALA A 7 -8.59 17.48 14.22
N GLY A 8 -8.19 16.21 14.22
CA GLY A 8 -6.98 15.74 14.91
C GLY A 8 -7.10 14.35 15.55
N SER A 9 -7.98 13.47 15.05
CA SER A 9 -7.94 12.06 15.45
C SER A 9 -6.61 11.46 14.95
N LYS A 10 -5.93 10.69 15.81
CA LYS A 10 -4.68 9.99 15.45
C LYS A 10 -4.87 9.13 14.21
N CYS A 11 -6.06 8.58 14.00
CA CYS A 11 -6.36 7.91 12.75
C CYS A 11 -6.20 8.85 11.55
N ALA A 12 -6.88 10.00 11.52
CA ALA A 12 -6.88 10.85 10.33
C ALA A 12 -5.46 11.22 9.88
N ALA A 13 -4.58 11.48 10.85
CA ALA A 13 -3.15 11.72 10.59
C ALA A 13 -2.43 10.47 10.05
N SER A 14 -2.59 9.32 10.71
CA SER A 14 -1.98 8.06 10.27
C SER A 14 -2.45 7.64 8.88
N LEU A 15 -3.73 7.86 8.56
CA LEU A 15 -4.33 7.50 7.29
C LEU A 15 -3.84 8.40 6.16
N ALA A 16 -3.69 9.71 6.42
CA ALA A 16 -3.08 10.64 5.48
C ALA A 16 -1.61 10.31 5.20
N LEU A 17 -0.85 9.98 6.25
CA LEU A 17 0.55 9.54 6.13
C LEU A 17 0.65 8.26 5.30
N TYR A 18 -0.15 7.25 5.62
CA TYR A 18 -0.10 5.96 4.92
C TYR A 18 -0.49 6.10 3.44
N ARG A 19 -1.52 6.88 3.12
CA ARG A 19 -1.85 7.22 1.72
C ARG A 19 -0.69 7.83 0.96
N THR A 20 -0.01 8.79 1.57
CA THR A 20 1.13 9.46 0.96
C THR A 20 2.25 8.47 0.65
N GLN A 21 2.53 7.54 1.58
CA GLN A 21 3.53 6.50 1.37
C GLN A 21 3.17 5.53 0.25
N VAL A 22 1.92 5.05 0.21
CA VAL A 22 1.44 4.12 -0.84
C VAL A 22 1.46 4.79 -2.22
N ASN A 23 1.02 6.05 -2.31
CA ASN A 23 1.07 6.82 -3.56
C ASN A 23 2.52 7.07 -4.01
N GLY A 24 3.40 7.41 -3.08
CA GLY A 24 4.83 7.57 -3.34
C GLY A 24 5.47 6.27 -3.84
N ALA A 25 5.15 5.14 -3.21
CA ALA A 25 5.65 3.83 -3.62
C ALA A 25 5.23 3.45 -5.04
N LEU A 26 3.98 3.73 -5.44
CA LEU A 26 3.54 3.51 -6.82
C LEU A 26 4.27 4.45 -7.79
N ALA A 27 4.43 5.73 -7.43
CA ALA A 27 5.13 6.72 -8.25
C ALA A 27 6.62 6.37 -8.45
N ASP A 28 7.27 5.90 -7.40
CA ASP A 28 8.67 5.45 -7.37
C ASP A 28 8.82 4.04 -7.98
N LYS A 29 7.73 3.40 -8.38
CA LYS A 29 7.68 2.04 -8.96
C LYS A 29 8.26 0.96 -8.05
N THR A 30 8.25 1.19 -6.74
CA THR A 30 8.66 0.19 -5.74
C THR A 30 7.55 -0.84 -5.50
N ILE A 31 6.32 -0.52 -5.87
CA ILE A 31 5.17 -1.43 -5.93
C ILE A 31 4.51 -1.36 -7.30
N ASP A 32 3.80 -2.43 -7.67
CA ASP A 32 3.01 -2.46 -8.91
C ASP A 32 1.54 -2.04 -8.67
N GLN A 33 0.82 -1.82 -9.78
CA GLN A 33 -0.59 -1.39 -9.73
C GLN A 33 -1.48 -2.37 -8.93
N PRO A 34 -1.38 -3.70 -9.10
CA PRO A 34 -2.12 -4.65 -8.26
C PRO A 34 -1.86 -4.49 -6.76
N VAL A 35 -0.60 -4.36 -6.34
CA VAL A 35 -0.26 -4.14 -4.92
C VAL A 35 -0.85 -2.82 -4.43
N TYR A 36 -0.76 -1.76 -5.24
CA TYR A 36 -1.38 -0.47 -4.92
C TYR A 36 -2.90 -0.57 -4.75
N ASP A 37 -3.59 -1.26 -5.65
CA ASP A 37 -5.05 -1.43 -5.61
C ASP A 37 -5.48 -2.18 -4.35
N ASP A 38 -4.70 -3.18 -3.91
CA ASP A 38 -4.92 -3.86 -2.63
C ASP A 38 -4.68 -2.91 -1.43
N GLN A 39 -3.65 -2.08 -1.46
CA GLN A 39 -3.44 -1.06 -0.42
C GLN A 39 -4.57 -0.04 -0.33
N GLN A 40 -5.17 0.34 -1.47
CA GLN A 40 -6.35 1.21 -1.47
C GLN A 40 -7.55 0.56 -0.76
N ARG A 41 -7.71 -0.77 -0.85
CA ARG A 41 -8.76 -1.49 -0.11
C ARG A 41 -8.52 -1.45 1.40
N TYR A 42 -7.27 -1.61 1.83
CA TYR A 42 -6.91 -1.48 3.25
C TYR A 42 -7.13 -0.06 3.77
N ILE A 43 -6.74 0.95 3.00
CA ILE A 43 -6.99 2.37 3.31
C ILE A 43 -8.50 2.61 3.49
N ALA A 44 -9.32 2.16 2.55
CA ALA A 44 -10.78 2.33 2.63
C ALA A 44 -11.39 1.60 3.85
N LYS A 45 -10.83 0.46 4.26
CA LYS A 45 -11.23 -0.24 5.49
C LYS A 45 -10.87 0.58 6.72
N ALA A 46 -9.65 1.09 6.81
CA ALA A 46 -9.21 1.94 7.91
C ALA A 46 -10.09 3.20 8.02
N GLU A 47 -10.42 3.85 6.90
CA GLU A 47 -11.28 5.06 6.90
C GLU A 47 -12.64 4.80 7.56
N LYS A 48 -13.26 3.66 7.27
CA LYS A 48 -14.54 3.28 7.88
C LYS A 48 -14.42 3.12 9.39
N ILE A 49 -13.34 2.50 9.86
CA ILE A 49 -13.07 2.28 11.29
C ILE A 49 -12.83 3.62 12.01
N CYS A 50 -12.14 4.54 11.35
CA CYS A 50 -11.92 5.89 11.87
C CYS A 50 -13.21 6.70 11.96
N ALA A 51 -14.06 6.58 10.94
CA ALA A 51 -15.37 7.20 10.92
C ALA A 51 -16.29 6.65 12.01
N SER A 52 -16.15 5.37 12.40
CA SER A 52 -16.87 4.81 13.57
C SER A 52 -16.29 5.26 14.91
N GLY A 53 -15.17 5.98 14.92
CA GLY A 53 -14.58 6.56 16.12
C GLY A 53 -13.60 5.64 16.87
N ASP A 54 -13.32 4.46 16.32
CA ASP A 54 -12.37 3.49 16.88
C ASP A 54 -10.96 3.74 16.32
N ASP A 55 -10.28 4.72 16.91
CA ASP A 55 -8.97 5.14 16.41
C ASP A 55 -7.89 4.05 16.59
N GLU A 56 -8.02 3.17 17.59
CA GLU A 56 -7.06 2.12 17.87
C GLU A 56 -7.16 0.99 16.84
N ALA A 57 -8.37 0.48 16.58
CA ALA A 57 -8.57 -0.54 15.56
C ALA A 57 -8.18 -0.04 14.16
N ALA A 58 -8.37 1.25 13.88
CA ALA A 58 -7.95 1.85 12.62
C ALA A 58 -6.43 1.87 12.46
N VAL A 59 -5.69 2.29 13.50
CA VAL A 59 -4.23 2.31 13.47
C VAL A 59 -3.67 0.90 13.35
N THR A 60 -4.25 -0.08 14.06
CA THR A 60 -3.89 -1.50 13.91
C THR A 60 -4.11 -2.00 12.48
N ALA A 61 -5.27 -1.68 11.88
CA ALA A 61 -5.55 -2.06 10.50
C ALA A 61 -4.56 -1.43 9.49
N LEU A 62 -4.13 -0.19 9.71
CA LEU A 62 -3.10 0.46 8.90
C LEU A 62 -1.72 -0.18 9.11
N PHE A 63 -1.39 -0.60 10.33
CA PHE A 63 -0.15 -1.30 10.62
C PHE A 63 -0.10 -2.67 9.94
N ASP A 64 -1.18 -3.45 10.03
CA ASP A 64 -1.30 -4.74 9.33
C ASP A 64 -1.17 -4.56 7.80
N ALA A 65 -1.77 -3.50 7.25
CA ALA A 65 -1.65 -3.17 5.83
C ALA A 65 -0.21 -2.83 5.44
N ALA A 66 0.49 -2.05 6.26
CA ALA A 66 1.92 -1.74 6.04
C ALA A 66 2.79 -3.00 6.11
N MET A 67 2.50 -3.95 7.01
CA MET A 67 3.20 -5.23 7.05
C MET A 67 2.92 -6.08 5.80
N ALA A 68 1.66 -6.15 5.37
CA ALA A 68 1.28 -6.84 4.15
C ALA A 68 1.94 -6.22 2.90
N LEU A 69 2.10 -4.89 2.87
CA LEU A 69 2.82 -4.18 1.83
C LEU A 69 4.30 -4.59 1.79
N ASN A 70 4.98 -4.63 2.93
CA ASN A 70 6.39 -5.06 2.99
C ASN A 70 6.56 -6.52 2.53
N VAL A 71 5.71 -7.43 3.00
CA VAL A 71 5.78 -8.85 2.58
C VAL A 71 5.44 -9.02 1.09
N GLY A 72 4.44 -8.27 0.60
CA GLY A 72 4.04 -8.29 -0.80
C GLY A 72 5.06 -7.63 -1.74
N ALA A 73 5.78 -6.61 -1.26
CA ALA A 73 6.86 -5.94 -1.99
C ALA A 73 8.06 -6.87 -2.18
N ASP A 74 8.41 -7.67 -1.17
CA ASP A 74 9.47 -8.68 -1.28
C ASP A 74 9.12 -9.75 -2.33
N ASP A 75 7.86 -10.17 -2.38
CA ASP A 75 7.35 -11.11 -3.40
C ASP A 75 7.31 -10.49 -4.81
N ALA A 76 6.92 -9.22 -4.93
CA ALA A 76 6.93 -8.49 -6.19
C ALA A 76 8.36 -8.28 -6.72
N TYR A 77 9.30 -7.91 -5.83
CA TYR A 77 10.72 -7.79 -6.12
C TYR A 77 11.34 -9.15 -6.50
N ALA A 78 10.99 -10.23 -5.79
CA ALA A 78 11.43 -11.58 -6.16
C ALA A 78 10.91 -11.99 -7.55
N ARG A 79 9.69 -11.58 -7.94
CA ARG A 79 9.16 -11.79 -9.29
C ARG A 79 9.84 -10.92 -10.35
N SER A 80 10.21 -9.67 -10.05
CA SER A 80 10.96 -8.83 -10.99
C SER A 80 12.36 -9.38 -11.26
N LEU A 81 13.06 -9.86 -10.22
CA LEU A 81 14.36 -10.54 -10.37
C LEU A 81 14.27 -11.80 -11.23
N LYS A 82 13.18 -12.58 -11.10
CA LYS A 82 12.93 -13.75 -11.97
C LYS A 82 12.68 -13.36 -13.43
N LYS A 83 12.06 -12.21 -13.71
CA LYS A 83 11.87 -11.72 -15.09
C LYS A 83 13.17 -11.23 -15.72
N GLU A 84 14.07 -10.60 -14.96
CA GLU A 84 15.41 -10.22 -15.46
C GLU A 84 16.30 -11.45 -15.71
N SER A 85 16.12 -12.51 -14.93
CA SER A 85 16.90 -13.74 -15.07
C SER A 85 16.33 -14.70 -16.13
N ASP A 86 15.25 -14.34 -16.83
CA ASP A 86 14.64 -15.18 -17.84
C ASP A 86 15.43 -15.11 -19.16
N PRO A 87 16.18 -16.16 -19.55
CA PRO A 87 17.02 -16.17 -20.76
C PRO A 87 16.20 -16.07 -22.05
N ALA A 88 14.87 -16.05 -21.98
CA ALA A 88 14.00 -15.77 -23.11
C ALA A 88 13.99 -14.29 -23.52
N ALA A 89 14.23 -13.33 -22.60
CA ALA A 89 14.26 -11.90 -22.93
C ALA A 89 15.50 -11.51 -23.76
N ALA A 90 16.64 -12.17 -23.54
CA ALA A 90 17.88 -11.96 -24.30
C ALA A 90 17.84 -12.52 -25.74
N ARG A 91 16.86 -13.36 -26.08
CA ARG A 91 16.78 -14.00 -27.41
C ARG A 91 16.04 -13.16 -28.46
N VAL A 92 15.37 -12.08 -28.06
CA VAL A 92 14.61 -11.23 -29.01
C VAL A 92 15.52 -10.18 -29.67
N GLU A 93 16.65 -9.81 -29.05
CA GLU A 93 17.56 -8.78 -29.59
C GLU A 93 18.72 -9.35 -30.43
N SER A 94 18.85 -10.67 -30.55
CA SER A 94 19.83 -11.33 -31.43
C SER A 94 19.26 -11.76 -32.78
N LYS A 95 18.19 -11.10 -33.25
CA LYS A 95 17.71 -11.14 -34.64
C LYS A 95 17.27 -9.74 -35.08
N ARG A 96 18.24 -8.85 -35.26
CA ARG A 96 18.08 -7.73 -36.18
C ARG A 96 19.37 -7.51 -36.95
#